data_AF-A0A957NN12-F1
#
_entry.id   AF-A0A957NN12-F1
#
_cell.length_a   1.000
_cell.length_b   1.000
_cell.length_c   1.000
_cell.angle_alpha   90.00
_cell.angle_beta   90.00
_cell.angle_gamma   90.00
#
_symmetry.space_group_name_H-M   'P 1'
#
loop_
_entity.id
_entity.type
_entity.pdbx_description
1 polymer ?
#
loop_
_entity_poly.entity_id
_entity_poly.type
_entity_poly.pdbx_seq_one_letter_code
_entity_poly.pdbx_strand_id
1 'polypeptide(L)'
;MPLTDLQSPTRLAITNRVSLAPDGYALVDLRADEAQVYVTDSANRLYILDRNALKTIRTVAATGDQLTLVPEHHRLYVAPGHRYILDGGSPVITVFDTQTLAQVGALPGRFVSIASLHDRIY
;
A
#
# COMPACT_ATOMS: atom_id res chain seq x y z
N MET A 1 3.94 16.54 -51.94
CA MET A 1 4.37 16.36 -50.54
C MET A 1 3.63 15.15 -49.97
N PRO A 2 4.31 14.07 -49.56
CA PRO A 2 3.66 13.02 -48.79
C PRO A 2 3.54 13.47 -47.32
N LEU A 3 2.38 13.21 -46.72
CA LEU A 3 2.12 13.38 -45.29
C LEU A 3 2.98 12.39 -44.52
N THR A 4 3.83 12.91 -43.64
CA THR A 4 4.63 12.14 -42.70
C THR A 4 3.72 11.35 -41.77
N ASP A 5 3.92 10.04 -41.77
CA ASP A 5 3.25 9.08 -40.90
C ASP A 5 3.49 9.48 -39.43
N LEU A 6 2.41 9.83 -38.72
CA LEU A 6 2.47 10.13 -37.29
C LEU A 6 2.75 8.80 -36.58
N GLN A 7 3.99 8.63 -36.10
CA GLN A 7 4.38 7.48 -35.29
C GLN A 7 3.34 7.25 -34.19
N SER A 8 2.67 6.09 -34.27
CA SER A 8 1.70 5.69 -33.25
C SER A 8 2.37 5.71 -31.88
N PRO A 9 1.74 6.28 -30.84
CA PRO A 9 2.34 6.33 -29.52
C PRO A 9 2.63 4.90 -29.06
N THR A 10 3.88 4.67 -28.63
CA THR A 10 4.33 3.38 -28.12
C THR A 10 3.36 2.92 -27.03
N ARG A 11 2.58 1.89 -27.33
CA ARG A 11 1.66 1.29 -26.36
C ARG A 11 2.52 0.78 -25.21
N LEU A 12 2.34 1.35 -24.01
CA LEU A 12 2.96 0.83 -22.79
C LEU A 12 2.57 -0.66 -22.68
N ALA A 13 3.55 -1.53 -22.92
CA ALA A 13 3.36 -2.97 -22.74
C ALA A 13 3.45 -3.26 -21.24
N ILE A 14 2.38 -3.84 -20.67
CA ILE A 14 2.44 -4.41 -19.33
C ILE A 14 3.31 -5.66 -19.43
N THR A 15 4.55 -5.57 -18.94
CA THR A 15 5.54 -6.66 -19.06
C THR A 15 5.47 -7.66 -17.91
N ASN A 16 4.92 -7.26 -16.76
CA ASN A 16 4.84 -8.09 -15.57
C ASN A 16 3.44 -8.02 -14.94
N ARG A 17 2.91 -9.19 -14.57
CA ARG A 17 1.64 -9.31 -13.85
C ARG A 17 1.84 -10.21 -12.63
N VAL A 18 1.36 -9.75 -11.48
CA VAL A 18 1.44 -10.47 -10.21
C VAL A 18 0.02 -10.61 -9.67
N SER A 19 -0.38 -11.84 -9.34
CA SER A 19 -1.64 -12.13 -8.66
C SER A 19 -1.40 -12.16 -7.15
N LEU A 20 -2.04 -11.26 -6.42
CA LEU A 20 -1.85 -11.10 -4.96
C LEU A 20 -3.11 -11.45 -4.17
N ALA A 21 -4.23 -10.79 -4.47
CA ALA A 21 -5.49 -11.04 -3.79
C ALA A 21 -6.01 -12.45 -4.13
N PRO A 22 -6.53 -13.22 -3.14
CA PRO A 22 -7.20 -14.48 -3.41
C PRO A 22 -8.47 -14.27 -4.24
N ASP A 23 -8.96 -15.35 -4.84
CA ASP A 23 -10.22 -15.32 -5.59
C ASP A 23 -11.37 -14.77 -4.73
N GLY A 24 -12.15 -13.86 -5.33
CA GLY A 24 -13.25 -13.18 -4.65
C GLY A 24 -12.84 -11.94 -3.84
N TYR A 25 -11.54 -11.62 -3.76
CA TYR A 25 -11.05 -10.41 -3.10
C TYR A 25 -10.37 -9.47 -4.10
N ALA A 26 -10.32 -8.19 -3.76
CA ALA A 26 -9.76 -7.12 -4.60
C ALA A 26 -8.57 -6.47 -3.90
N LEU A 27 -7.58 -6.03 -4.68
CA LEU A 27 -6.56 -5.11 -4.18
C LEU A 27 -7.19 -3.74 -3.93
N VAL A 28 -6.78 -3.06 -2.86
CA VAL A 28 -7.44 -1.85 -2.38
C VAL A 28 -6.54 -0.62 -2.51
N ASP A 29 -5.34 -0.65 -1.92
CA ASP A 29 -4.39 0.46 -2.01
C ASP A 29 -2.98 -0.05 -2.32
N LEU A 30 -2.16 0.84 -2.88
CA LEU A 30 -0.77 0.56 -3.26
C LEU A 30 0.11 1.77 -2.93
N ARG A 31 1.24 1.50 -2.26
CA ARG A 31 2.34 2.46 -2.06
C ARG A 31 3.66 1.78 -2.39
N ALA A 32 4.68 2.56 -2.69
CA ALA A 32 6.01 2.04 -2.94
C ALA A 32 7.07 3.03 -2.46
N ASP A 33 8.17 2.51 -1.94
CA ASP A 33 9.43 3.24 -1.78
C ASP A 33 10.46 2.71 -2.78
N GLU A 34 11.73 3.05 -2.61
CA GLU A 34 12.82 2.63 -3.50
C GLU A 34 13.04 1.11 -3.55
N ALA A 35 12.72 0.38 -2.47
CA ALA A 35 13.01 -1.04 -2.34
C ALA A 35 11.77 -1.93 -2.43
N GLN A 36 10.62 -1.44 -2.00
CA GLN A 36 9.45 -2.26 -1.71
C GLN A 36 8.16 -1.68 -2.30
N VAL A 37 7.23 -2.59 -2.59
CA VAL A 37 5.84 -2.27 -2.94
C VAL A 37 4.93 -2.85 -1.86
N TYR A 38 4.05 -2.01 -1.32
CA TYR A 38 3.06 -2.35 -0.31
C TYR A 38 1.68 -2.35 -0.94
N VAL A 39 0.94 -3.44 -0.76
CA VAL A 39 -0.40 -3.59 -1.35
C VAL A 39 -1.34 -4.17 -0.31
N THR A 40 -2.52 -3.59 -0.17
CA THR A 40 -3.59 -4.13 0.68
C THR A 40 -4.66 -4.81 -0.16
N ASP A 41 -5.41 -5.74 0.44
CA ASP A 41 -6.59 -6.32 -0.16
C ASP A 41 -7.85 -6.20 0.71
N SER A 42 -9.00 -6.52 0.11
CA SER A 42 -10.29 -6.55 0.82
C SER A 42 -10.39 -7.72 1.81
N ALA A 43 -9.44 -8.66 1.82
CA ALA A 43 -9.33 -9.78 2.75
C ALA A 43 -8.53 -9.43 4.03
N ASN A 44 -8.21 -8.16 4.27
CA ASN A 44 -7.41 -7.71 5.42
C ASN A 44 -5.96 -8.20 5.39
N ARG A 45 -5.33 -8.20 4.21
CA ARG A 45 -3.91 -8.55 4.07
C ARG A 45 -3.10 -7.35 3.60
N LEU A 46 -1.89 -7.24 4.12
CA LEU A 46 -0.82 -6.40 3.57
C LEU A 46 0.21 -7.32 2.93
N TYR A 47 0.43 -7.13 1.63
CA TYR A 47 1.49 -7.73 0.85
C TYR A 47 2.65 -6.75 0.75
N ILE A 48 3.85 -7.26 0.98
CA ILE A 48 5.11 -6.53 0.85
C ILE A 48 5.93 -7.25 -0.20
N LEU A 49 6.21 -6.58 -1.31
CA LEU A 49 6.93 -7.13 -2.46
C LEU A 49 8.28 -6.45 -2.61
N ASP A 50 9.26 -7.18 -3.12
CA ASP A 50 10.46 -6.58 -3.71
C ASP A 50 10.05 -5.77 -4.93
N ARG A 51 10.45 -4.49 -5.00
CA ARG A 51 10.01 -3.59 -6.07
C ARG A 51 10.54 -3.97 -7.44
N ASN A 52 11.74 -4.53 -7.52
CA ASN A 52 12.40 -4.82 -8.80
C ASN A 52 11.94 -6.16 -9.37
N ALA A 53 11.90 -7.19 -8.53
CA ALA A 53 11.50 -8.53 -8.90
C ALA A 53 9.98 -8.73 -8.87
N LEU A 54 9.24 -7.82 -8.22
CA LEU A 54 7.80 -7.93 -7.95
C LEU A 54 7.42 -9.28 -7.31
N LYS A 55 8.29 -9.79 -6.43
CA LYS A 55 8.07 -11.02 -5.67
C LYS A 55 7.66 -10.67 -4.24
N THR A 56 6.65 -11.36 -3.72
CA THR A 56 6.21 -11.19 -2.33
C THR A 56 7.33 -11.60 -1.37
N ILE A 57 7.81 -10.64 -0.59
CA ILE A 57 8.76 -10.83 0.52
C ILE A 57 7.98 -11.28 1.76
N ARG A 58 6.83 -10.67 2.02
CA ARG A 58 6.04 -10.91 3.23
C ARG A 58 4.55 -10.67 2.97
N THR A 59 3.72 -11.45 3.65
CA THR A 59 2.27 -11.19 3.77
C THR A 59 1.92 -11.19 5.24
N VAL A 60 1.18 -10.19 5.70
CA VAL A 60 0.70 -10.07 7.08
C VAL A 60 -0.79 -9.73 7.11
N ALA A 61 -1.44 -10.03 8.23
CA ALA A 61 -2.77 -9.50 8.49
C ALA A 61 -2.68 -7.97 8.67
N ALA A 62 -3.66 -7.27 8.15
CA ALA A 62 -3.81 -5.83 8.26
C ALA A 62 -5.16 -5.50 8.92
N THR A 63 -5.19 -4.52 9.81
CA THR A 63 -6.45 -4.05 10.44
C THR A 63 -7.23 -3.10 9.56
N GLY A 64 -6.72 -2.79 8.37
CA GLY A 64 -7.27 -1.83 7.43
C GLY A 64 -6.71 -2.02 6.03
N ASP A 65 -7.08 -1.12 5.13
CA ASP A 65 -6.75 -1.21 3.72
C ASP A 65 -6.19 0.08 3.12
N GLN A 66 -6.20 1.19 3.85
CA GLN A 66 -5.62 2.44 3.38
C GLN A 66 -4.16 2.56 3.83
N LEU A 67 -3.28 2.87 2.89
CA LEU A 67 -1.84 2.96 3.12
C LEU A 67 -1.34 4.40 3.13
N THR A 68 -0.58 4.74 4.16
CA THR A 68 0.24 5.96 4.18
C THR A 68 1.68 5.59 4.47
N LEU A 69 2.57 5.88 3.52
CA LEU A 69 3.99 5.54 3.56
C LEU A 69 4.81 6.81 3.83
N VAL A 70 5.76 6.71 4.74
CA VAL A 70 6.68 7.76 5.16
C VAL A 70 8.11 7.22 5.05
N PRO A 71 8.70 7.21 3.83
CA PRO A 71 9.99 6.57 3.59
C PRO A 71 11.12 7.11 4.46
N GLU A 72 11.13 8.43 4.69
CA GLU A 72 12.14 9.15 5.46
C GLU A 72 12.20 8.74 6.94
N HIS A 73 11.09 8.21 7.48
CA HIS A 73 10.99 7.72 8.85
C HIS A 73 10.90 6.19 8.94
N HIS A 74 10.97 5.50 7.80
CA HIS A 74 10.80 4.05 7.71
C HIS A 74 9.48 3.57 8.34
N ARG A 75 8.38 4.29 8.05
CA ARG A 75 7.06 3.99 8.59
C ARG A 75 6.04 3.76 7.50
N LEU A 76 5.27 2.69 7.66
CA LEU A 76 4.04 2.44 6.92
C LEU A 76 2.88 2.37 7.91
N TYR A 77 1.87 3.21 7.69
CA TYR A 77 0.62 3.22 8.44
C TYR A 77 -0.44 2.51 7.62
N VAL A 78 -1.13 1.57 8.25
CA VAL A 78 -2.27 0.85 7.69
C VAL A 78 -3.51 1.22 8.47
N ALA A 79 -4.34 2.05 7.86
CA ALA A 79 -5.52 2.62 8.48
C ALA A 79 -6.79 1.88 8.02
N PRO A 80 -7.81 1.71 8.89
CA PRO A 80 -9.10 1.12 8.50
C PRO A 80 -9.83 1.89 7.40
N GLY A 81 -9.55 3.19 7.25
CA GLY A 81 -10.09 4.03 6.20
C GLY A 81 -11.63 4.00 6.17
N HIS A 82 -12.18 3.68 5.01
CA HIS A 82 -13.63 3.64 4.80
C HIS A 82 -14.31 2.37 5.31
N ARG A 83 -13.59 1.36 5.83
CA ARG A 83 -14.21 0.12 6.31
C ARG A 83 -15.24 0.37 7.41
N TYR A 84 -16.40 -0.26 7.30
CA TYR A 84 -17.36 -0.33 8.39
C TYR A 84 -16.74 -1.09 9.56
N ILE A 85 -16.70 -0.42 10.71
CA ILE A 85 -16.28 -1.03 11.96
C ILE A 85 -17.58 -1.36 12.68
N LEU A 86 -17.80 -2.66 12.94
CA LEU A 86 -18.99 -3.13 13.63
C LEU A 86 -19.06 -2.50 15.03
N ASP A 87 -20.29 -2.27 15.50
CA ASP A 87 -20.56 -1.61 16.76
C ASP A 87 -19.79 -2.28 17.93
N GLY A 88 -19.03 -1.46 18.66
CA GLY A 88 -18.19 -1.88 19.80
C GLY A 88 -16.69 -1.99 19.52
N GLY A 89 -16.25 -2.00 18.25
CA GLY A 89 -14.84 -1.98 17.90
C GLY A 89 -14.23 -0.57 17.91
N SER A 90 -13.07 -0.39 18.54
CA SER A 90 -12.29 0.85 18.39
C SER A 90 -11.41 0.78 17.13
N PRO A 91 -11.44 1.78 16.24
CA PRO A 91 -10.59 1.79 15.06
C PRO A 91 -9.11 1.86 15.47
N VAL A 92 -8.28 1.03 14.83
CA VAL A 92 -6.83 0.97 15.09
C VAL A 92 -6.05 1.10 13.79
N ILE A 93 -5.11 2.03 13.79
CA ILE A 93 -4.11 2.21 12.74
C ILE A 93 -2.88 1.39 13.13
N THR A 94 -2.49 0.45 12.30
CA THR A 94 -1.30 -0.37 12.54
C THR A 94 -0.07 0.31 11.94
N VAL A 95 1.04 0.30 12.67
CA VAL A 95 2.31 0.92 12.25
C VAL A 95 3.35 -0.17 12.00
N PHE A 96 3.91 -0.18 10.80
CA PHE A 96 5.00 -1.06 10.40
C PHE A 96 6.30 -0.27 10.22
N ASP A 97 7.40 -0.90 10.62
CA ASP A 97 8.75 -0.47 10.29
C ASP A 97 9.14 -1.07 8.93
N THR A 98 9.49 -0.23 7.95
CA THR A 98 9.70 -0.66 6.56
C THR A 98 11.07 -1.30 6.31
N GLN A 99 12.02 -1.16 7.25
CA GLN A 99 13.33 -1.80 7.15
C GLN A 99 13.27 -3.24 7.68
N THR A 100 12.60 -3.45 8.81
CA THR A 100 12.47 -4.76 9.47
C THR A 100 11.21 -5.51 9.06
N LEU A 101 10.28 -4.82 8.39
CA LEU A 101 8.93 -5.30 8.02
C LEU A 101 8.06 -5.68 9.23
N ALA A 102 8.49 -5.35 10.44
CA ALA A 102 7.80 -5.69 11.66
C ALA A 102 6.71 -4.67 11.97
N GLN A 103 5.60 -5.13 12.55
CA GLN A 103 4.68 -4.23 13.21
C GLN A 103 5.35 -3.69 14.46
N VAL A 104 5.45 -2.37 14.58
CA VAL A 104 6.12 -1.68 15.69
C VAL A 104 5.17 -0.89 16.57
N GLY A 105 3.90 -0.77 16.19
CA GLY A 105 2.93 -0.06 17.00
C GLY A 105 1.50 -0.11 16.48
N ALA A 106 0.62 0.50 17.26
CA ALA A 106 -0.78 0.67 16.97
C ALA A 106 -1.24 2.01 17.57
N LEU A 107 -2.06 2.75 16.84
CA LEU A 107 -2.63 4.02 17.26
C LEU A 107 -4.17 3.92 17.20
N PRO A 108 -4.90 4.49 18.17
CA PRO A 108 -6.34 4.65 18.02
C PRO A 108 -6.62 5.61 16.87
N GLY A 109 -7.53 5.25 15.97
CA GLY A 109 -7.86 6.10 14.82
C GLY A 109 -8.28 5.31 13.59
N ARG A 110 -8.98 6.00 12.69
CA ARG A 110 -9.57 5.40 11.49
C ARG A 110 -8.90 5.85 10.19
N PHE A 111 -8.47 7.10 10.17
CA PHE A 111 -7.73 7.71 9.06
C PHE A 111 -6.41 8.22 9.59
N VAL A 112 -5.43 8.29 8.70
CA VAL A 112 -4.17 8.95 8.99
C VAL A 112 -3.90 9.92 7.86
N SER A 113 -3.55 11.15 8.23
CA SER A 113 -2.90 12.10 7.34
C SER A 113 -1.57 12.48 7.95
N ILE A 114 -0.58 12.72 7.08
CA ILE A 114 0.79 12.99 7.52
C ILE A 114 1.22 14.30 6.91
N ALA A 115 1.68 15.21 7.78
CA ALA A 115 2.40 16.40 7.37
C ALA A 115 3.89 16.13 7.54
N SER A 116 4.50 15.46 6.56
CA SER A 116 5.92 15.07 6.60
C SER A 116 6.85 16.25 6.86
N LEU A 117 6.56 17.43 6.30
CA LEU A 117 7.36 18.64 6.51
C LEU A 117 7.35 19.15 7.97
N HIS A 118 6.38 18.71 8.78
CA HIS A 118 6.22 19.13 10.16
C HIS A 118 6.40 17.97 11.15
N ASP A 119 6.73 16.77 10.68
CA ASP A 119 6.79 15.53 11.48
C ASP A 119 5.52 15.34 12.35
N ARG A 120 4.35 15.48 11.71
CA ARG A 120 3.05 15.41 12.38
C ARG A 120 2.11 14.43 11.72
N ILE A 121 1.28 13.82 12.57
CA ILE A 121 0.19 12.93 12.19
C ILE A 121 -1.13 13.57 12.66
N TYR A 122 -2.14 13.59 11.80
CA TYR A 122 -3.51 14.01 12.11
C TYR A 122 -4.51 12.93 11.74
#